data_AF-A0A5N8WIK1-F1
#
_entry.id   AF-A0A5N8WIK1-F1
#
_cell.length_a   1.000
_cell.length_b   1.000
_cell.length_c   1.000
_cell.angle_alpha   90.00
_cell.angle_beta   90.00
_cell.angle_gamma   90.00
#
_symmetry.space_group_name_H-M   'P 1'
#
loop_
_entity.id
_entity.type
_entity.pdbx_description
1 polymer ?
#
loop_
_entity_poly.entity_id
_entity_poly.type
_entity_poly.pdbx_seq_one_letter_code
_entity_poly.pdbx_strand_id
1 'polypeptide(L)'
;MPTTDTYGQNISLAALTDAPDVPRAIADLAAGVIPRGTLRYASASARGATLTSPVDGMLTYLQDVQRLDARINGAWVALSVGTSSWTTIGLSSPFTQNGNSNGTLQYRLLNIAGEESLQFRGAIGRSSWPTTPAGSYVINNTALPSGVRPQTLRTVLIPCSDVSSDRIALKLDVQTDGYLQVFGTGSTVKPPWIGFNGVTVSL
;
A
#
# COMPACT_ATOMS: atom_id res chain seq x y z
N MET A 1 -20.27 -29.30 27.56
CA MET A 1 -19.04 -28.70 27.01
C MET A 1 -19.35 -27.25 26.68
N PRO A 2 -18.46 -26.30 27.00
CA PRO A 2 -18.67 -24.90 26.62
C PRO A 2 -18.78 -24.83 25.10
N THR A 3 -19.87 -24.24 24.61
CA THR A 3 -20.07 -23.96 23.20
C THR A 3 -19.33 -22.67 22.85
N THR A 4 -18.84 -22.58 21.61
CA THR A 4 -18.22 -21.35 21.11
C THR A 4 -19.23 -20.50 20.35
N ASP A 5 -18.90 -19.23 20.13
CA ASP A 5 -19.67 -18.35 19.25
C ASP A 5 -19.81 -18.93 17.82
N THR A 6 -20.88 -18.52 17.14
CA THR A 6 -21.19 -18.93 15.77
C THR A 6 -20.41 -18.18 14.70
N TYR A 7 -19.65 -17.15 15.07
CA TYR A 7 -18.84 -16.34 14.17
C TYR A 7 -17.41 -16.86 14.01
N GLY A 8 -17.10 -18.02 14.59
CA GLY A 8 -15.79 -18.67 14.48
C GLY A 8 -14.68 -17.95 15.25
N GLN A 9 -15.03 -17.08 16.20
CA GLN A 9 -14.04 -16.35 17.00
C GLN A 9 -13.43 -17.22 18.09
N ASN A 10 -14.04 -18.37 18.44
CA ASN A 10 -13.70 -19.21 19.59
C ASN A 10 -13.91 -18.47 20.92
N ILE A 11 -14.96 -17.66 21.03
CA ILE A 11 -15.42 -17.04 22.28
C ILE A 11 -16.23 -18.10 23.01
N SER A 12 -15.82 -18.46 24.22
CA SER A 12 -16.57 -19.42 25.04
C SER A 12 -17.86 -18.79 25.54
N LEU A 13 -18.96 -19.50 25.39
CA LEU A 13 -20.27 -19.11 25.90
C LEU A 13 -20.49 -19.80 27.25
N ALA A 14 -21.04 -19.05 28.22
CA ALA A 14 -21.40 -19.61 29.52
C ALA A 14 -22.45 -20.72 29.35
N ALA A 15 -22.28 -21.84 30.05
CA ALA A 15 -23.22 -22.94 29.99
C ALA A 15 -24.36 -22.71 31.00
N LEU A 16 -25.58 -23.10 30.65
CA LEU A 16 -26.74 -23.02 31.57
C LEU A 16 -26.61 -23.92 32.82
N THR A 17 -25.59 -24.77 32.85
CA THR A 17 -25.24 -25.63 33.99
C THR A 17 -24.26 -24.98 34.97
N ASP A 18 -23.68 -23.83 34.62
CA ASP A 18 -22.76 -23.11 35.49
C ASP A 18 -23.53 -22.37 36.59
N ALA A 19 -22.93 -22.24 37.78
CA ALA A 19 -23.52 -21.43 38.83
C ALA A 19 -23.69 -19.97 38.34
N PRO A 20 -24.82 -19.30 38.64
CA PRO A 20 -25.07 -17.95 38.16
C PRO A 20 -24.06 -16.96 38.75
N ASP A 21 -23.09 -16.55 37.94
CA ASP A 21 -22.07 -15.56 38.23
C ASP A 21 -22.01 -14.54 37.09
N VAL A 22 -22.84 -13.50 37.21
CA VAL A 22 -22.94 -12.43 36.21
C VAL A 22 -21.62 -11.67 36.05
N PRO A 23 -20.89 -11.30 37.12
CA PRO A 23 -19.55 -10.70 37.00
C PRO A 23 -18.57 -11.54 36.18
N ARG A 24 -18.50 -12.85 36.42
CA ARG A 24 -17.63 -13.75 35.66
C ARG A 24 -18.06 -13.87 34.19
N ALA A 25 -19.35 -14.00 33.93
CA ALA A 25 -19.86 -14.05 32.56
C ALA A 25 -19.54 -12.77 31.77
N ILE A 26 -19.63 -11.60 32.41
CA ILE A 26 -19.24 -10.31 31.81
C ILE A 26 -17.72 -10.24 31.60
N ALA A 27 -16.91 -10.73 32.55
CA ALA A 27 -15.45 -10.77 32.41
C ALA A 27 -14.99 -11.70 31.28
N ASP A 28 -15.59 -12.89 31.16
CA ASP A 28 -15.29 -13.86 30.10
C ASP A 28 -15.74 -13.33 28.72
N LEU A 29 -16.90 -12.68 28.66
CA LEU A 29 -17.37 -11.99 27.45
C LEU A 29 -16.42 -10.84 27.07
N ALA A 30 -16.05 -9.98 28.02
CA ALA A 30 -15.13 -8.87 27.79
C ALA A 30 -13.75 -9.38 27.33
N ALA A 31 -13.21 -10.40 27.98
CA ALA A 31 -11.94 -11.02 27.61
C ALA A 31 -11.99 -11.71 26.24
N GLY A 32 -13.15 -12.24 25.83
CA GLY A 32 -13.33 -12.87 24.52
C GLY A 32 -13.65 -11.90 23.38
N VAL A 33 -14.44 -10.85 23.66
CA VAL A 33 -14.98 -9.92 22.66
C VAL A 33 -14.07 -8.72 22.44
N ILE A 34 -13.56 -8.10 23.50
CA ILE A 34 -12.75 -6.87 23.40
C ILE A 34 -11.51 -7.07 22.51
N PRO A 35 -10.70 -8.14 22.66
CA PRO A 35 -9.56 -8.36 21.77
C PRO A 35 -9.95 -8.82 20.37
N ARG A 36 -11.24 -9.12 20.11
CA ARG A 36 -11.74 -9.71 18.86
C ARG A 36 -12.83 -8.88 18.17
N GLY A 37 -13.01 -7.60 18.54
CA GLY A 37 -13.93 -6.69 17.84
C GLY A 37 -13.68 -6.60 16.33
N THR A 38 -12.50 -7.01 15.87
CA THR A 38 -12.21 -7.37 14.48
C THR A 38 -12.04 -8.89 14.34
N LEU A 39 -12.84 -9.52 13.49
CA LEU A 39 -12.79 -10.96 13.19
C LEU A 39 -11.50 -11.30 12.42
N ARG A 40 -10.69 -12.26 12.86
CA ARG A 40 -9.41 -12.58 12.21
C ARG A 40 -9.52 -13.86 11.38
N TYR A 41 -9.06 -13.82 10.13
CA TYR A 41 -9.06 -14.97 9.22
C TYR A 41 -7.69 -15.15 8.58
N ALA A 42 -7.32 -16.39 8.27
CA ALA A 42 -6.08 -16.71 7.57
C ALA A 42 -6.03 -16.07 6.18
N SER A 43 -7.17 -16.05 5.46
CA SER A 43 -7.31 -15.50 4.11
C SER A 43 -8.75 -15.08 3.80
N ALA A 44 -8.96 -14.40 2.67
CA ALA A 44 -10.30 -14.03 2.19
C ALA A 44 -11.19 -15.27 1.92
N SER A 45 -10.61 -16.36 1.43
CA SER A 45 -11.32 -17.62 1.19
C SER A 45 -11.74 -18.29 2.50
N ALA A 46 -10.85 -18.29 3.51
CA ALA A 46 -11.19 -18.81 4.84
C ALA A 46 -12.33 -18.01 5.49
N ARG A 47 -12.32 -16.68 5.33
CA ARG A 47 -13.43 -15.81 5.73
C ARG A 47 -14.73 -16.20 5.01
N GLY A 48 -14.70 -16.36 3.69
CA GLY A 48 -15.89 -16.71 2.89
C GLY A 48 -16.48 -18.08 3.24
N ALA A 49 -15.64 -19.04 3.61
CA ALA A 49 -16.10 -20.36 4.08
C ALA A 49 -16.71 -20.31 5.49
N THR A 50 -16.21 -19.42 6.36
CA THR A 50 -16.64 -19.34 7.76
C THR A 50 -17.87 -18.44 7.94
N LEU A 51 -17.89 -17.27 7.28
CA LEU A 51 -18.99 -16.30 7.35
C LEU A 51 -19.95 -16.49 6.18
N THR A 52 -20.91 -17.41 6.32
CA THR A 52 -21.94 -17.68 5.29
C THR A 52 -23.04 -16.62 5.21
N SER A 53 -23.19 -15.76 6.23
CA SER A 53 -24.19 -14.69 6.28
C SER A 53 -23.60 -13.39 6.86
N PRO A 54 -22.63 -12.76 6.17
CA PRO A 54 -22.00 -11.53 6.64
C PRO A 54 -22.97 -10.34 6.54
N VAL A 55 -23.03 -9.51 7.58
CA VAL A 55 -23.84 -8.28 7.60
C VAL A 55 -22.96 -7.04 7.45
N ASP A 56 -23.52 -5.97 6.90
CA ASP A 56 -22.83 -4.69 6.79
C ASP A 56 -22.43 -4.16 8.18
N GLY A 57 -21.26 -3.51 8.25
CA GLY A 57 -20.63 -3.06 9.49
C GLY A 57 -19.64 -4.04 10.12
N MET A 58 -19.61 -5.32 9.68
CA MET A 58 -18.62 -6.28 10.16
C MET A 58 -17.19 -5.87 9.77
N LEU A 59 -16.24 -6.01 10.70
CA LEU A 59 -14.81 -5.80 10.48
C LEU A 59 -14.05 -7.13 10.53
N THR A 60 -13.17 -7.34 9.56
CA THR A 60 -12.33 -8.54 9.47
C THR A 60 -10.87 -8.18 9.20
N TYR A 61 -9.93 -8.94 9.76
CA TYR A 61 -8.50 -8.83 9.47
C TYR A 61 -8.02 -10.09 8.76
N LEU A 62 -7.47 -9.93 7.55
CA LEU A 62 -6.90 -11.01 6.76
C LEU A 62 -5.39 -11.10 7.04
N GLN A 63 -4.94 -12.25 7.54
CA GLN A 63 -3.57 -12.44 8.02
C GLN A 63 -2.55 -12.57 6.88
N ASP A 64 -2.92 -13.23 5.79
CA ASP A 64 -2.08 -13.43 4.60
C ASP A 64 -1.64 -12.12 3.95
N VAL A 65 -2.55 -11.15 3.86
CA VAL A 65 -2.31 -9.83 3.23
C VAL A 65 -2.23 -8.69 4.24
N GLN A 66 -2.25 -9.00 5.54
CA GLN A 66 -2.19 -8.02 6.63
C GLN A 66 -3.17 -6.85 6.47
N ARG A 67 -4.43 -7.13 6.12
CA ARG A 67 -5.41 -6.13 5.66
C ARG A 67 -6.66 -6.12 6.54
N LEU A 68 -7.14 -4.92 6.87
CA LEU A 68 -8.43 -4.73 7.52
C LEU A 68 -9.51 -4.50 6.47
N ASP A 69 -10.54 -5.34 6.46
CA ASP A 69 -11.70 -5.25 5.57
C ASP A 69 -12.99 -4.96 6.36
N ALA A 70 -13.86 -4.12 5.83
CA ALA A 70 -15.22 -3.89 6.31
C ALA A 70 -16.27 -4.41 5.34
N ARG A 71 -17.39 -4.93 5.85
CA ARG A 71 -18.56 -5.25 5.03
C ARG A 71 -19.39 -3.98 4.84
N ILE A 72 -19.52 -3.50 3.61
CA ILE A 72 -20.27 -2.27 3.27
C ILE A 72 -21.08 -2.55 2.00
N ASN A 73 -22.38 -2.26 2.03
CA ASN A 73 -23.30 -2.44 0.91
C ASN A 73 -23.24 -3.85 0.29
N GLY A 74 -23.11 -4.89 1.12
CA GLY A 74 -23.01 -6.27 0.65
C GLY A 74 -21.69 -6.62 -0.05
N ALA A 75 -20.64 -5.81 0.10
CA ALA A 75 -19.29 -6.10 -0.40
C ALA A 75 -18.24 -5.98 0.72
N TRP A 76 -17.15 -6.74 0.63
CA TRP A 76 -16.00 -6.54 1.51
C TRP A 76 -15.09 -5.47 0.90
N VAL A 77 -14.83 -4.41 1.65
CA VAL A 77 -14.02 -3.26 1.24
C VAL A 77 -12.80 -3.16 2.14
N ALA A 78 -11.60 -3.01 1.56
CA ALA A 78 -10.39 -2.79 2.34
C ALA A 78 -10.39 -1.39 2.97
N LEU A 79 -10.26 -1.31 4.29
CA LEU A 79 -10.13 -0.06 5.05
C LEU A 79 -8.66 0.37 5.20
N SER A 80 -7.75 -0.59 5.28
CA SER A 80 -6.32 -0.35 5.42
C SER A 80 -5.55 -1.58 4.95
N VAL A 81 -4.57 -1.36 4.07
CA VAL A 81 -3.50 -2.33 3.82
C VAL A 81 -2.38 -2.05 4.83
N GLY A 82 -1.78 -3.11 5.37
CA GLY A 82 -0.87 -3.05 6.52
C GLY A 82 0.30 -2.07 6.38
N THR A 83 1.03 -1.88 7.48
CA THR A 83 2.22 -1.03 7.62
C THR A 83 3.20 -1.21 6.46
N SER A 84 3.04 -0.39 5.43
CA SER A 84 3.85 -0.49 4.23
C SER A 84 5.17 0.19 4.50
N SER A 85 6.12 -0.62 4.96
CA SER A 85 7.50 -0.21 5.12
C SER A 85 8.00 0.32 3.78
N TRP A 86 8.73 1.43 3.84
CA TRP A 86 9.31 2.01 2.64
C TRP A 86 10.36 1.07 2.06
N THR A 87 10.20 0.74 0.78
CA THR A 87 11.14 -0.11 0.04
C THR A 87 11.98 0.75 -0.90
N THR A 88 13.30 0.62 -0.83
CA THR A 88 14.23 1.36 -1.69
C THR A 88 14.21 0.83 -3.11
N ILE A 89 14.10 1.75 -4.07
CA ILE A 89 14.16 1.45 -5.50
C ILE A 89 15.62 1.45 -5.94
N GLY A 90 16.10 0.34 -6.49
CA GLY A 90 17.39 0.28 -7.15
C GLY A 90 17.37 1.13 -8.42
N LEU A 91 18.36 2.01 -8.59
CA LEU A 91 18.40 2.95 -9.72
C LEU A 91 19.22 2.40 -10.88
N SER A 92 18.81 2.72 -12.10
CA SER A 92 19.59 2.49 -13.31
C SER A 92 20.74 3.51 -13.39
N SER A 93 21.91 3.08 -13.87
CA SER A 93 23.01 4.00 -14.14
C SER A 93 22.61 4.97 -15.26
N PRO A 94 22.96 6.27 -15.19
CA PRO A 94 23.79 6.93 -14.16
C PRO A 94 22.98 7.71 -13.11
N PHE A 95 21.75 7.33 -12.81
CA PHE A 95 20.99 7.98 -11.73
C PHE A 95 21.54 7.58 -10.36
N THR A 96 21.49 8.54 -9.42
CA THR A 96 21.97 8.39 -8.05
C THR A 96 20.85 8.68 -7.07
N GLN A 97 20.96 8.17 -5.85
CA GLN A 97 19.99 8.46 -4.79
C GLN A 97 20.18 9.87 -4.23
N ASN A 98 19.18 10.36 -3.49
CA ASN A 98 19.29 11.56 -2.67
C ASN A 98 19.52 12.86 -3.48
N GLY A 99 18.85 12.98 -4.63
CA GLY A 99 18.85 14.22 -5.41
C GLY A 99 18.35 15.40 -4.56
N ASN A 100 19.07 16.53 -4.58
CA ASN A 100 18.73 17.72 -3.77
C ASN A 100 18.51 17.40 -2.28
N SER A 101 19.24 16.42 -1.74
CA SER A 101 19.16 16.04 -0.32
C SER A 101 17.76 15.63 0.17
N ASN A 102 16.91 15.11 -0.72
CA ASN A 102 15.52 14.73 -0.40
C ASN A 102 15.35 13.27 0.06
N GLY A 103 16.45 12.55 0.29
CA GLY A 103 16.45 11.14 0.67
C GLY A 103 16.41 10.16 -0.51
N THR A 104 16.54 8.88 -0.21
CA THR A 104 16.53 7.78 -1.20
C THR A 104 15.15 7.64 -1.85
N LEU A 105 15.10 7.39 -3.16
CA LEU A 105 13.88 7.02 -3.87
C LEU A 105 13.34 5.70 -3.30
N GLN A 106 12.13 5.78 -2.75
CA GLN A 106 11.44 4.67 -2.11
C GLN A 106 9.98 4.63 -2.54
N TYR A 107 9.37 3.45 -2.44
CA TYR A 107 7.93 3.27 -2.61
C TYR A 107 7.30 2.57 -1.42
N ARG A 108 5.98 2.69 -1.31
CA ARG A 108 5.13 1.89 -0.43
C ARG A 108 3.73 1.76 -1.02
N LEU A 109 3.06 0.64 -0.76
CA LEU A 109 1.61 0.52 -0.93
C LEU A 109 0.85 1.28 0.16
N LEU A 110 -0.30 1.82 -0.17
CA LEU A 110 -1.26 2.37 0.78
C LEU A 110 -2.67 2.16 0.27
N ASN A 111 -3.64 2.21 1.16
CA ASN A 111 -5.04 2.27 0.80
C ASN A 111 -5.47 3.73 0.93
N ILE A 112 -5.90 4.34 -0.17
CA ILE A 112 -6.55 5.66 -0.17
C ILE A 112 -8.00 5.44 -0.56
N ALA A 113 -8.91 5.71 0.38
CA ALA A 113 -10.35 5.68 0.13
C ALA A 113 -10.87 4.36 -0.49
N GLY A 114 -10.31 3.22 -0.07
CA GLY A 114 -10.71 1.89 -0.56
C GLY A 114 -9.96 1.44 -1.82
N GLU A 115 -9.12 2.29 -2.42
CA GLU A 115 -8.29 1.97 -3.58
C GLU A 115 -6.85 1.72 -3.14
N GLU A 116 -6.24 0.65 -3.67
CA GLU A 116 -4.82 0.42 -3.48
C GLU A 116 -4.02 1.42 -4.32
N SER A 117 -3.04 2.05 -3.70
CA SER A 117 -2.22 3.08 -4.34
C SER A 117 -0.75 2.85 -4.03
N LEU A 118 0.10 3.21 -4.97
CA LEU A 118 1.54 3.22 -4.83
C LEU A 118 2.01 4.65 -4.59
N GLN A 119 2.62 4.90 -3.44
CA GLN A 119 3.22 6.20 -3.11
C GLN A 119 4.73 6.12 -3.16
N PHE A 120 5.32 7.18 -3.68
CA PHE A 120 6.76 7.38 -3.74
C PHE A 120 7.19 8.49 -2.77
N ARG A 121 8.47 8.43 -2.39
CA ARG A 121 9.19 9.51 -1.74
C ARG A 121 10.65 9.52 -2.12
N GLY A 122 11.36 10.57 -1.74
CA GLY A 122 12.77 10.74 -2.04
C GLY A 122 13.00 11.46 -3.36
N ALA A 123 14.24 11.43 -3.81
CA ALA A 123 14.62 12.01 -5.08
C ALA A 123 15.82 11.27 -5.69
N ILE A 124 15.95 11.38 -7.00
CA ILE A 124 17.12 10.92 -7.74
C ILE A 124 17.95 12.12 -8.19
N GLY A 125 19.26 11.95 -8.20
CA GLY A 125 20.22 12.89 -8.74
C GLY A 125 20.81 12.40 -10.05
N ARG A 126 21.23 13.34 -10.90
CA ARG A 126 22.04 13.08 -12.08
C ARG A 126 23.02 14.24 -12.27
N SER A 127 24.30 13.98 -12.00
CA SER A 127 25.36 14.99 -12.06
C SER A 127 25.71 15.45 -13.48
N SER A 128 25.46 14.60 -14.49
CA SER A 128 25.77 14.93 -15.88
C SER A 128 24.76 14.35 -16.86
N TRP A 129 24.44 15.13 -17.88
CA TRP A 129 23.59 14.74 -19.00
C TRP A 129 24.42 14.61 -20.28
N PRO A 130 24.10 13.68 -21.20
CA PRO A 130 24.65 13.69 -22.55
C PRO A 130 24.36 15.04 -23.22
N THR A 131 25.16 15.41 -24.23
CA THR A 131 24.95 16.64 -25.02
C THR A 131 23.51 16.71 -25.55
N THR A 132 23.03 15.57 -26.05
CA THR A 132 21.66 15.35 -26.52
C THR A 132 21.01 14.24 -25.68
N PRO A 133 20.35 14.56 -24.56
CA PRO A 133 19.62 13.57 -23.78
C PRO A 133 18.49 12.93 -24.58
N ALA A 134 18.22 11.64 -24.34
CA ALA A 134 16.99 11.00 -24.78
C ALA A 134 15.76 11.73 -24.20
N GLY A 135 14.62 11.65 -24.90
CA GLY A 135 13.35 12.22 -24.43
C GLY A 135 12.75 11.52 -23.22
N SER A 136 13.25 10.32 -22.90
CA SER A 136 12.85 9.54 -21.74
C SER A 136 13.95 8.60 -21.24
N TYR A 137 13.83 8.19 -19.97
CA TYR A 137 14.73 7.25 -19.31
C TYR A 137 13.96 6.34 -18.36
N VAL A 138 14.28 5.05 -18.35
CA VAL A 138 13.89 4.13 -17.27
C VAL A 138 14.83 4.35 -16.09
N ILE A 139 14.29 4.66 -14.90
CA ILE A 139 15.09 5.10 -13.76
C ILE A 139 15.41 4.00 -12.74
N ASN A 140 14.67 2.88 -12.75
CA ASN A 140 14.94 1.72 -11.91
C ASN A 140 15.68 0.63 -12.68
N ASN A 141 16.58 -0.09 -12.01
CA ASN A 141 17.37 -1.17 -12.62
C ASN A 141 16.67 -2.53 -12.59
N THR A 142 15.73 -2.71 -11.67
CA THR A 142 14.92 -3.92 -11.50
C THR A 142 13.45 -3.53 -11.46
N ALA A 143 12.62 -4.25 -12.20
CA ALA A 143 11.17 -4.09 -12.14
C ALA A 143 10.64 -4.18 -10.70
N LEU A 144 9.68 -3.32 -10.35
CA LEU A 144 8.99 -3.42 -9.06
C LEU A 144 8.35 -4.82 -8.89
N PRO A 145 8.17 -5.33 -7.66
CA PRO A 145 7.48 -6.61 -7.43
C PRO A 145 6.08 -6.63 -8.04
N SER A 146 5.60 -7.79 -8.51
CA SER A 146 4.30 -7.91 -9.19
C SER A 146 3.11 -7.38 -8.37
N GLY A 147 3.14 -7.56 -7.04
CA GLY A 147 2.10 -7.09 -6.14
C GLY A 147 2.01 -5.57 -5.95
N VAL A 148 2.89 -4.78 -6.59
CA VAL A 148 2.85 -3.31 -6.53
C VAL A 148 2.81 -2.66 -7.91
N ARG A 149 2.53 -3.44 -8.96
CA ARG A 149 2.44 -2.95 -10.34
C ARG A 149 1.00 -2.58 -10.68
N PRO A 150 0.77 -1.48 -11.40
CA PRO A 150 -0.56 -1.16 -11.86
C PRO A 150 -0.98 -2.11 -13.00
N GLN A 151 -2.28 -2.36 -13.14
CA GLN A 151 -2.82 -3.20 -14.23
C GLN A 151 -2.86 -2.48 -15.57
N THR A 152 -2.87 -1.14 -15.53
CA THR A 152 -2.84 -0.26 -16.70
C THR A 152 -1.78 0.82 -16.47
N LEU A 153 -1.31 1.46 -17.55
CA LEU A 153 -0.32 2.53 -17.44
C LEU A 153 -0.81 3.64 -16.49
N ARG A 154 0.02 4.05 -15.53
CA ARG A 154 -0.26 5.22 -14.69
C ARG A 154 0.71 6.33 -14.99
N THR A 155 0.18 7.49 -15.33
CA THR A 155 0.95 8.69 -15.66
C THR A 155 0.72 9.76 -14.61
N VAL A 156 1.79 10.33 -14.07
CA VAL A 156 1.74 11.45 -13.11
C VAL A 156 2.83 12.48 -13.38
N LEU A 157 2.63 13.70 -12.88
CA LEU A 157 3.67 14.72 -12.87
C LEU A 157 4.60 14.51 -11.68
N ILE A 158 5.89 14.73 -11.90
CA ILE A 158 6.93 14.70 -10.87
C ILE A 158 7.74 16.00 -10.92
N PRO A 159 8.09 16.60 -9.78
CA PRO A 159 8.91 17.81 -9.76
C PRO A 159 10.36 17.50 -10.18
N CYS A 160 11.03 18.50 -10.76
CA CYS A 160 12.47 18.46 -10.98
C CYS A 160 13.09 19.83 -10.69
N SER A 161 14.41 19.90 -10.72
CA SER A 161 15.16 21.14 -10.51
C SER A 161 14.69 22.25 -11.43
N ASP A 162 14.45 23.44 -10.87
CA ASP A 162 14.32 24.70 -11.59
C ASP A 162 15.69 25.29 -11.98
N VAL A 163 16.75 24.92 -11.26
CA VAL A 163 18.14 25.22 -11.63
C VAL A 163 18.60 24.31 -12.76
N SER A 164 19.17 24.89 -13.82
CA SER A 164 19.79 24.19 -14.97
C SER A 164 18.82 23.32 -15.80
N SER A 165 17.52 23.65 -15.76
CA SER A 165 16.48 22.99 -16.54
C SER A 165 15.39 24.00 -16.91
N ASP A 166 14.97 24.02 -18.18
CA ASP A 166 13.88 24.91 -18.65
C ASP A 166 12.49 24.50 -18.12
N ARG A 167 12.39 23.40 -17.36
CA ARG A 167 11.15 22.88 -16.78
C ARG A 167 11.35 22.54 -15.31
N ILE A 168 10.28 22.73 -14.55
CA ILE A 168 10.18 22.40 -13.12
C ILE A 168 9.40 21.09 -12.86
N ALA A 169 8.92 20.45 -13.91
CA ALA A 169 8.19 19.20 -13.84
C ALA A 169 8.49 18.30 -15.03
N LEU A 170 8.51 16.99 -14.77
CA LEU A 170 8.61 15.91 -15.73
C LEU A 170 7.38 15.02 -15.64
N LYS A 171 7.20 14.15 -16.62
CA LYS A 171 6.17 13.11 -16.61
C LYS A 171 6.80 11.79 -16.13
N LEU A 172 6.15 11.10 -15.18
CA LEU A 172 6.45 9.73 -14.80
C LEU A 172 5.38 8.79 -15.35
N ASP A 173 5.81 7.73 -16.00
CA ASP A 173 5.01 6.57 -16.30
C ASP A 173 5.43 5.41 -15.40
N VAL A 174 4.47 4.91 -14.62
CA VAL A 174 4.58 3.64 -13.89
C VAL A 174 4.00 2.56 -14.80
N GLN A 175 4.88 1.76 -15.40
CA GLN A 175 4.52 0.76 -16.39
C GLN A 175 3.97 -0.51 -15.73
N THR A 176 3.16 -1.26 -16.49
CA THR A 176 2.55 -2.52 -16.04
C THR A 176 3.56 -3.63 -15.83
N ASP A 177 4.75 -3.53 -16.43
CA ASP A 177 5.87 -4.44 -16.23
C ASP A 177 6.71 -4.11 -14.98
N GLY A 178 6.42 -2.99 -14.31
CA GLY A 178 7.09 -2.55 -13.09
C GLY A 178 8.28 -1.61 -13.31
N TYR A 179 8.51 -1.12 -14.54
CA TYR A 179 9.51 -0.08 -14.77
C TYR A 179 8.93 1.33 -14.61
N LEU A 180 9.78 2.23 -14.13
CA LEU A 180 9.51 3.63 -13.91
C LEU A 180 10.19 4.42 -15.02
N GLN A 181 9.41 5.01 -15.92
CA GLN A 181 9.95 5.76 -17.05
C GLN A 181 9.65 7.25 -16.88
N VAL A 182 10.69 8.05 -16.85
CA VAL A 182 10.60 9.51 -16.79
C VAL A 182 10.70 10.08 -18.20
N PHE A 183 9.83 11.02 -18.54
CA PHE A 183 9.74 11.71 -19.82
C PHE A 183 9.90 13.22 -19.67
N GLY A 184 10.34 13.87 -20.75
CA GLY A 184 10.42 15.32 -20.85
C GLY A 184 11.82 15.88 -20.67
N THR A 185 12.85 15.02 -20.65
CA THR A 185 14.26 15.42 -20.71
C THR A 185 14.64 15.82 -22.14
N GLY A 186 15.66 16.67 -22.28
CA GLY A 186 16.07 17.16 -23.59
C GLY A 186 17.33 18.02 -23.54
N SER A 187 17.70 18.64 -24.65
CA SER A 187 18.91 19.47 -24.74
C SER A 187 18.91 20.66 -23.77
N THR A 188 17.74 21.21 -23.46
CA THR A 188 17.57 22.33 -22.50
C THR A 188 16.86 21.92 -21.19
N VAL A 189 16.38 20.68 -21.09
CA VAL A 189 15.74 20.12 -19.89
C VAL A 189 16.65 19.06 -19.30
N LYS A 190 17.57 19.50 -18.43
CA LYS A 190 18.67 18.71 -17.85
C LYS A 190 18.69 18.83 -16.32
N PRO A 191 17.59 18.49 -15.63
CA PRO A 191 17.51 18.74 -14.20
C PRO A 191 18.58 17.91 -13.45
N PRO A 192 19.39 18.52 -12.57
CA PRO A 192 20.34 17.80 -11.73
C PRO A 192 19.67 16.87 -10.71
N TRP A 193 18.38 17.05 -10.45
CA TRP A 193 17.59 16.19 -9.57
C TRP A 193 16.12 16.11 -10.01
N ILE A 194 15.47 15.01 -9.66
CA ILE A 194 14.05 14.74 -9.89
C ILE A 194 13.45 14.21 -8.59
N GLY A 195 12.38 14.85 -8.11
CA GLY A 195 11.75 14.56 -6.82
C GLY A 195 10.50 13.69 -6.95
N PHE A 196 10.24 12.88 -5.92
CA PHE A 196 9.10 11.95 -5.87
C PHE A 196 8.30 12.07 -4.56
N ASN A 197 8.61 13.05 -3.72
CA ASN A 197 7.92 13.27 -2.45
C ASN A 197 6.42 13.49 -2.66
N GLY A 198 5.60 12.58 -2.10
CA GLY A 198 4.14 12.67 -2.16
C GLY A 198 3.52 12.21 -3.48
N VAL A 199 4.32 11.79 -4.45
CA VAL A 199 3.81 11.26 -5.73
C VAL A 199 3.06 9.97 -5.45
N THR A 200 1.81 9.89 -5.88
CA THR A 200 0.94 8.75 -5.65
C THR A 200 0.23 8.37 -6.95
N VAL A 201 0.15 7.07 -7.23
CA VAL A 201 -0.61 6.50 -8.35
C VAL A 201 -1.57 5.44 -7.83
N SER A 202 -2.75 5.31 -8.43
CA SER A 202 -3.62 4.17 -8.15
C SER A 202 -3.15 2.90 -8.85
N LEU A 203 -3.47 1.73 -8.30
CA LEU A 203 -3.13 0.43 -8.88
C LEU A 203 -4.29 -0.17 -9.67
#